data_AF-A0AAP9A6B0-F1
#
_entry.id   AF-A0AAP9A6B0-F1
#
_cell.length_a   1.000
_cell.length_b   1.000
_cell.length_c   1.000
_cell.angle_alpha   90.00
_cell.angle_beta   90.00
_cell.angle_gamma   90.00
#
_symmetry.space_group_name_H-M   'P 1'
#
loop_
_entity.id
_entity.type
_entity.pdbx_description
1 polymer ?
#
loop_
_entity_poly.entity_id
_entity_poly.type
_entity_poly.pdbx_seq_one_letter_code
_entity_poly.pdbx_strand_id
1 'polypeptide(L)'
;MMFNIVDEIDNYQAFIQNSLKKLSDKQTIFLSAWCVNGLFSLPNTLAVIQQKLGISDSKETIVDSILQGNISSYQHKLQHLLDTMDEYAANYEEPEAHETYSLAGFNSALNSATDTENLAYALEVIINLIDHYAQTEDDPVWERTLKEEFDAQHSIINDLLKNRPVTITSHHHFLIS
;
A
#
# COMPACT_ATOMS: atom_id res chain seq x y z
N MET A 1 1.43 -2.29 27.22
CA MET A 1 0.02 -1.97 26.90
C MET A 1 -0.11 -2.30 25.43
N MET A 2 -0.87 -3.35 25.12
CA MET A 2 -1.02 -3.89 23.76
C MET A 2 -1.81 -2.88 22.92
N PHE A 3 -1.32 -2.51 21.74
CA PHE A 3 -2.04 -1.64 20.81
C PHE A 3 -3.30 -2.39 20.35
N ASN A 4 -4.49 -1.92 20.74
CA ASN A 4 -5.74 -2.60 20.37
C ASN A 4 -6.17 -2.13 18.99
N ILE A 5 -5.75 -2.86 17.97
CA ILE A 5 -6.01 -2.54 16.56
C ILE A 5 -7.51 -2.36 16.27
N VAL A 6 -8.37 -3.15 16.93
CA VAL A 6 -9.82 -3.14 16.71
C VAL A 6 -10.45 -1.80 17.14
N ASP A 7 -9.95 -1.19 18.21
CA ASP A 7 -10.50 0.09 18.71
C ASP A 7 -9.99 1.30 17.89
N GLU A 8 -8.84 1.15 17.24
CA GLU A 8 -8.19 2.22 16.46
C GLU A 8 -8.64 2.21 14.99
N ILE A 9 -9.04 1.06 14.44
CA ILE A 9 -9.45 0.90 13.03
C ILE A 9 -10.65 1.78 12.66
N ASP A 10 -11.71 1.83 13.49
CA ASP A 10 -12.91 2.62 13.15
C ASP A 10 -12.59 4.12 13.06
N ASN A 11 -11.82 4.62 14.04
CA ASN A 11 -11.38 6.02 14.06
C ASN A 11 -10.43 6.32 12.89
N TYR A 12 -9.55 5.38 12.58
CA TYR A 12 -8.62 5.47 11.48
C TYR A 12 -9.33 5.49 10.13
N GLN A 13 -10.23 4.56 9.85
CA GLN A 13 -11.01 4.50 8.61
C GLN A 13 -11.81 5.80 8.42
N ALA A 14 -12.46 6.29 9.47
CA ALA A 14 -13.17 7.57 9.44
C ALA A 14 -12.22 8.76 9.17
N PHE A 15 -11.03 8.77 9.76
CA PHE A 15 -10.00 9.78 9.50
C PHE A 15 -9.55 9.75 8.03
N ILE A 16 -9.19 8.58 7.50
CA ILE A 16 -8.72 8.41 6.12
C ILE A 16 -9.79 8.88 5.14
N GLN A 17 -11.00 8.33 5.21
CA GLN A 17 -12.07 8.65 4.26
C GLN A 17 -12.41 10.15 4.24
N ASN A 18 -12.41 10.81 5.40
CA ASN A 18 -12.69 12.25 5.47
C ASN A 18 -11.53 13.11 5.01
N SER A 19 -10.30 12.63 5.14
CA SER A 19 -9.09 13.36 4.78
C SER A 19 -8.80 13.29 3.29
N LEU A 20 -8.93 12.09 2.69
CA LEU A 20 -8.65 11.88 1.27
C LEU A 20 -9.56 12.71 0.36
N LYS A 21 -10.83 12.92 0.74
CA LYS A 21 -11.79 13.80 0.03
C LYS A 21 -11.34 15.27 -0.05
N LYS A 22 -10.38 15.68 0.78
CA LYS A 22 -9.88 17.07 0.84
C LYS A 22 -8.52 17.23 0.17
N LEU A 23 -7.91 16.14 -0.32
CA LEU A 23 -6.66 16.20 -1.05
C LEU A 23 -6.92 16.64 -2.50
N SER A 24 -6.00 17.43 -3.05
CA SER A 24 -5.94 17.71 -4.49
C SER A 24 -5.39 16.50 -5.26
N ASP A 25 -5.66 16.42 -6.57
CA ASP A 25 -5.16 15.36 -7.44
C ASP A 25 -3.65 15.13 -7.31
N LYS A 26 -2.87 16.22 -7.24
CA LYS A 26 -1.41 16.14 -7.05
C LYS A 26 -1.02 15.53 -5.70
N GLN A 27 -1.75 15.85 -4.63
CA GLN A 27 -1.52 15.26 -3.31
C GLN A 27 -1.96 13.79 -3.26
N THR A 28 -3.05 13.45 -3.95
CA THR A 28 -3.52 12.07 -4.11
C THR A 28 -2.50 11.22 -4.87
N ILE A 29 -1.96 11.71 -5.98
CA ILE A 29 -0.88 11.04 -6.74
C ILE A 29 0.36 10.87 -5.87
N PHE A 30 0.76 11.92 -5.14
CA PHE A 30 1.89 11.83 -4.23
C PHE A 30 1.67 10.78 -3.13
N LEU A 31 0.50 10.76 -2.51
CA LEU A 31 0.17 9.82 -1.44
C LEU A 31 0.08 8.37 -1.97
N SER A 32 -0.39 8.17 -3.20
CA SER A 32 -0.33 6.88 -3.87
C SER A 32 1.11 6.41 -4.08
N ALA A 33 1.99 7.28 -4.59
CA ALA A 33 3.41 6.95 -4.74
C ALA A 33 4.08 6.65 -3.39
N TRP A 34 3.73 7.40 -2.34
CA TRP A 34 4.18 7.16 -0.97
C TRP A 34 3.68 5.81 -0.42
N CYS A 35 2.42 5.47 -0.67
CA CYS A 35 1.81 4.19 -0.30
C CYS A 35 2.52 3.02 -0.98
N VAL A 36 2.75 3.09 -2.30
CA VAL A 36 3.50 2.05 -3.03
C VAL A 36 4.93 1.93 -2.53
N ASN A 37 5.59 3.05 -2.24
CA ASN A 37 6.92 3.05 -1.65
C ASN A 37 6.95 2.34 -0.28
N GLY A 38 5.90 2.47 0.52
CA GLY A 38 5.70 1.78 1.80
C GLY A 38 5.44 0.30 1.66
N LEU A 39 4.52 -0.05 0.76
CA LEU A 39 4.25 -1.44 0.42
C LEU A 39 5.55 -2.16 0.03
N PHE A 40 6.38 -1.56 -0.82
CA PHE A 40 7.69 -2.10 -1.23
C PHE A 40 8.77 -2.12 -0.15
N SER A 41 8.52 -1.55 1.03
CA SER A 41 9.40 -1.70 2.19
C SER A 41 9.04 -2.92 3.05
N LEU A 42 7.86 -3.52 2.86
CA LEU A 42 7.47 -4.76 3.52
C LEU A 42 8.14 -5.98 2.86
N PRO A 43 8.32 -7.10 3.59
CA PRO A 43 8.98 -8.29 3.07
C PRO A 43 8.36 -8.80 1.77
N ASN A 44 9.22 -9.13 0.80
CA ASN A 44 8.91 -9.79 -0.47
C ASN A 44 7.88 -9.11 -1.39
N THR A 45 7.27 -7.99 -1.02
CA THR A 45 6.19 -7.36 -1.79
C THR A 45 6.62 -6.92 -3.19
N LEU A 46 7.75 -6.23 -3.32
CA LEU A 46 8.31 -5.82 -4.62
C LEU A 46 8.63 -7.04 -5.49
N ALA A 47 9.21 -8.09 -4.91
CA ALA A 47 9.58 -9.30 -5.62
C ALA A 47 8.32 -10.02 -6.15
N VAL A 48 7.27 -10.12 -5.33
CA VAL A 48 5.96 -10.67 -5.74
C VAL A 48 5.39 -9.87 -6.91
N ILE A 49 5.33 -8.54 -6.81
CA ILE A 49 4.80 -7.69 -7.89
C ILE A 49 5.61 -7.88 -9.18
N GLN A 50 6.95 -7.90 -9.08
CA GLN A 50 7.82 -8.12 -10.23
C GLN A 50 7.60 -9.48 -10.88
N GLN A 51 7.53 -10.54 -10.08
CA GLN A 51 7.33 -11.91 -10.55
C GLN A 51 5.95 -12.09 -11.20
N LYS A 52 4.88 -11.67 -10.52
CA LYS A 52 3.50 -11.87 -10.98
C LYS A 52 3.16 -11.03 -12.20
N LEU A 53 3.71 -9.82 -12.33
CA LEU A 53 3.49 -8.95 -13.49
C LEU A 53 4.51 -9.13 -14.62
N GLY A 54 5.55 -9.95 -14.41
CA GLY A 54 6.66 -10.11 -15.34
C GLY A 54 7.31 -8.76 -15.67
N ILE A 55 7.64 -7.98 -14.64
CA ILE A 55 8.34 -6.69 -14.76
C ILE A 55 9.68 -6.76 -14.04
N SER A 56 10.65 -5.96 -14.49
CA SER A 56 11.98 -5.84 -13.88
C SER A 56 12.28 -4.42 -13.39
N ASP A 57 11.27 -3.56 -13.37
CA ASP A 57 11.41 -2.16 -12.97
C ASP A 57 11.80 -2.07 -11.49
N SER A 58 12.73 -1.17 -11.17
CA SER A 58 13.14 -0.94 -9.78
C SER A 58 12.03 -0.25 -8.98
N LYS A 59 12.12 -0.31 -7.65
CA LYS A 59 11.26 0.46 -6.74
C LYS A 59 11.15 1.93 -7.15
N GLU A 60 12.29 2.58 -7.40
CA GLU A 60 12.37 3.99 -7.78
C GLU A 60 11.68 4.24 -9.13
N THR A 61 11.89 3.33 -10.09
CA THR A 61 11.29 3.43 -11.42
C THR A 61 9.75 3.36 -11.36
N ILE A 62 9.22 2.46 -10.54
CA ILE A 62 7.77 2.30 -10.36
C ILE A 62 7.19 3.54 -9.65
N VAL A 63 7.82 3.98 -8.57
CA VAL A 63 7.39 5.17 -7.81
C VAL A 63 7.39 6.43 -8.68
N ASP A 64 8.46 6.65 -9.46
CA ASP A 64 8.56 7.78 -10.39
C ASP A 64 7.49 7.71 -11.48
N SER A 65 7.16 6.51 -11.95
CA SER A 65 6.08 6.30 -12.92
C SER A 65 4.72 6.73 -12.35
N ILE A 66 4.44 6.43 -11.08
CA ILE A 66 3.21 6.87 -10.39
C ILE A 66 3.16 8.39 -10.29
N LEU A 67 4.26 9.02 -9.85
CA LEU A 67 4.35 10.48 -9.73
C LEU A 67 4.12 11.20 -11.06
N GLN A 68 4.53 10.59 -12.16
CA GLN A 68 4.37 11.12 -13.52
C GLN A 68 3.04 10.74 -14.16
N GLY A 69 2.23 9.89 -13.51
CA GLY A 69 0.99 9.36 -14.08
C GLY A 69 1.20 8.31 -15.20
N ASN A 70 2.42 7.80 -15.36
CA ASN A 70 2.81 6.82 -16.37
C ASN A 70 2.55 5.38 -15.92
N ILE A 71 1.32 5.09 -15.51
CA ILE A 71 0.96 3.84 -14.81
C ILE A 71 0.20 2.82 -15.67
N SER A 72 -0.25 3.19 -16.86
CA SER A 72 -1.14 2.36 -17.68
C SER A 72 -0.57 0.99 -18.03
N SER A 73 0.75 0.87 -18.18
CA SER A 73 1.42 -0.42 -18.40
C SER A 73 1.22 -1.37 -17.21
N TYR A 74 1.39 -0.88 -15.99
CA TYR A 74 1.18 -1.68 -14.77
C TYR A 74 -0.29 -2.04 -14.59
N GLN A 75 -1.20 -1.09 -14.81
CA GLN A 75 -2.65 -1.34 -14.73
C GLN A 75 -3.08 -2.44 -15.72
N HIS A 76 -2.60 -2.39 -16.96
CA HIS A 76 -2.91 -3.41 -17.97
C HIS A 76 -2.38 -4.80 -17.57
N LYS A 77 -1.14 -4.88 -17.07
CA LYS A 77 -0.55 -6.13 -16.60
C LYS A 77 -1.32 -6.72 -15.40
N LEU A 78 -1.72 -5.87 -14.46
CA LEU A 78 -2.53 -6.29 -13.31
C LEU A 78 -3.90 -6.80 -13.74
N GLN A 79 -4.60 -6.08 -14.62
CA GLN A 79 -5.89 -6.53 -15.12
C GLN A 79 -5.78 -7.91 -15.77
N HIS A 80 -4.80 -8.09 -16.66
CA HIS A 80 -4.55 -9.39 -17.27
C HIS A 80 -4.24 -10.49 -16.24
N LEU A 81 -3.44 -10.18 -15.21
CA LEU A 81 -3.15 -11.14 -14.14
C LEU A 81 -4.42 -11.54 -13.39
N LEU A 82 -5.23 -10.56 -12.98
CA LEU A 82 -6.48 -10.80 -12.25
C LEU A 82 -7.47 -11.64 -13.08
N ASP A 83 -7.55 -11.40 -14.40
CA ASP A 83 -8.36 -12.21 -15.31
C ASP A 83 -7.87 -13.68 -15.38
N THR A 84 -6.59 -13.93 -15.15
CA THR A 84 -6.00 -15.28 -15.15
C THR A 84 -5.99 -15.98 -13.79
N MET A 85 -6.17 -15.22 -12.70
CA MET A 85 -6.28 -15.72 -11.33
C MET A 85 -7.74 -16.01 -10.94
N ASP A 86 -8.65 -16.07 -11.92
CA ASP A 86 -10.04 -16.46 -11.73
C ASP A 86 -10.11 -17.85 -11.05
N GLU A 87 -10.88 -17.96 -9.96
CA GLU A 87 -11.08 -19.20 -9.20
C GLU A 87 -11.68 -20.35 -10.05
N TYR A 88 -12.30 -20.01 -11.19
CA TYR A 88 -12.83 -20.97 -12.15
C TYR A 88 -11.83 -21.35 -13.25
N ALA A 89 -10.61 -20.80 -13.23
CA ALA A 89 -9.55 -21.16 -14.17
C ALA A 89 -9.04 -22.60 -13.93
N ALA A 90 -8.77 -23.32 -15.02
CA ALA A 90 -8.35 -24.73 -14.96
C ALA A 90 -7.00 -24.97 -14.25
N ASN A 91 -6.21 -23.91 -14.03
CA ASN A 91 -4.89 -23.92 -13.42
C ASN A 91 -4.81 -22.99 -12.20
N TYR A 92 -5.94 -22.70 -11.55
CA TYR A 92 -5.97 -21.85 -10.37
C TYR A 92 -5.12 -22.43 -9.24
N GLU A 93 -4.24 -21.60 -8.68
CA GLU A 93 -3.51 -21.84 -7.45
C GLU A 93 -3.88 -20.70 -6.50
N GLU A 94 -4.34 -21.06 -5.29
CA GLU A 94 -4.75 -20.06 -4.31
C GLU A 94 -3.51 -19.26 -3.87
N PRO A 95 -3.48 -17.94 -4.11
CA PRO A 95 -2.34 -17.12 -3.73
C PRO A 95 -2.20 -17.07 -2.21
N GLU A 96 -0.95 -17.05 -1.72
CA GLU A 96 -0.71 -16.81 -0.31
C GLU A 96 -1.25 -15.42 0.11
N ALA A 97 -1.59 -15.27 1.40
CA ALA A 97 -2.15 -14.02 1.92
C ALA A 97 -1.25 -12.82 1.61
N HIS A 98 0.07 -12.96 1.77
CA HIS A 98 1.04 -11.92 1.47
C HIS A 98 1.04 -11.51 -0.02
N GLU A 99 0.86 -12.48 -0.94
CA GLU A 99 0.76 -12.19 -2.37
C GLU A 99 -0.53 -11.43 -2.69
N THR A 100 -1.64 -11.86 -2.09
CA THR A 100 -2.95 -11.24 -2.24
C THR A 100 -2.91 -9.79 -1.77
N TYR A 101 -2.39 -9.52 -0.57
CA TYR A 101 -2.25 -8.16 -0.06
C TYR A 101 -1.30 -7.32 -0.92
N SER A 102 -0.17 -7.88 -1.35
CA SER A 102 0.78 -7.16 -2.22
C SER A 102 0.12 -6.70 -3.51
N LEU A 103 -0.57 -7.60 -4.21
CA LEU A 103 -1.24 -7.30 -5.47
C LEU A 103 -2.42 -6.35 -5.29
N ALA A 104 -3.23 -6.56 -4.25
CA ALA A 104 -4.38 -5.71 -3.94
C ALA A 104 -3.96 -4.27 -3.61
N GLY A 105 -2.98 -4.10 -2.72
CA GLY A 105 -2.46 -2.80 -2.33
C GLY A 105 -1.84 -2.05 -3.51
N PHE A 106 -1.07 -2.74 -4.34
CA PHE A 106 -0.48 -2.15 -5.54
C PHE A 106 -1.55 -1.74 -6.55
N ASN A 107 -2.52 -2.62 -6.85
CA ASN A 107 -3.61 -2.32 -7.78
C ASN A 107 -4.43 -1.12 -7.33
N SER A 108 -4.82 -1.08 -6.05
CA SER A 108 -5.63 0.02 -5.53
C SER A 108 -4.85 1.33 -5.47
N ALA A 109 -3.55 1.30 -5.18
CA ALA A 109 -2.73 2.50 -5.26
C ALA A 109 -2.64 3.02 -6.71
N LEU A 110 -2.47 2.16 -7.72
CA LEU A 110 -2.45 2.61 -9.11
C LEU A 110 -3.78 3.22 -9.58
N ASN A 111 -4.90 2.75 -9.03
CA ASN A 111 -6.24 3.25 -9.39
C ASN A 111 -6.76 4.36 -8.44
N SER A 112 -5.89 4.93 -7.61
CA SER A 112 -6.25 5.97 -6.64
C SER A 112 -6.57 7.33 -7.26
N ALA A 113 -6.01 7.61 -8.45
CA ALA A 113 -6.20 8.90 -9.12
C ALA A 113 -7.64 9.09 -9.60
N THR A 114 -8.36 8.00 -9.84
CA THR A 114 -9.75 8.00 -10.30
C THR A 114 -10.76 7.82 -9.17
N ASP A 115 -10.32 7.31 -8.02
CA ASP A 115 -11.18 7.02 -6.87
C ASP A 115 -10.40 7.08 -5.55
N THR A 116 -10.82 7.94 -4.63
CA THR A 116 -10.21 8.05 -3.30
C THR A 116 -10.48 6.83 -2.41
N GLU A 117 -11.51 6.03 -2.70
CA GLU A 117 -11.76 4.78 -2.00
C GLU A 117 -10.66 3.75 -2.29
N ASN A 118 -10.14 3.74 -3.52
CA ASN A 118 -8.96 2.92 -3.87
C ASN A 118 -7.73 3.33 -3.06
N LEU A 119 -7.52 4.63 -2.83
CA LEU A 119 -6.41 5.07 -1.99
C LEU A 119 -6.59 4.69 -0.53
N ALA A 120 -7.81 4.82 0.00
CA ALA A 120 -8.13 4.40 1.36
C ALA A 120 -7.84 2.90 1.57
N TYR A 121 -8.28 2.08 0.61
CA TYR A 121 -8.05 0.65 0.66
C TYR A 121 -6.57 0.29 0.49
N ALA A 122 -5.81 0.97 -0.38
CA ALA A 122 -4.38 0.73 -0.52
C ALA A 122 -3.60 0.98 0.79
N LEU A 123 -3.96 2.06 1.50
CA LEU A 123 -3.42 2.42 2.80
C LEU A 123 -3.78 1.38 3.89
N GLU A 124 -5.02 0.89 3.87
CA GLU A 124 -5.51 -0.16 4.77
C GLU A 124 -4.83 -1.51 4.51
N VAL A 125 -4.54 -1.85 3.25
CA VAL A 125 -3.87 -3.11 2.90
C VAL A 125 -2.47 -3.20 3.51
N ILE A 126 -1.73 -2.08 3.63
CA ILE A 126 -0.42 -2.08 4.30
C ILE A 126 -0.58 -2.46 5.77
N ILE A 127 -1.58 -1.89 6.46
CA ILE A 127 -1.90 -2.21 7.86
C ILE A 127 -2.26 -3.70 7.98
N ASN A 128 -3.15 -4.20 7.12
CA ASN A 128 -3.57 -5.60 7.13
C ASN A 128 -2.42 -6.57 6.86
N LEU A 129 -1.48 -6.20 5.99
CA LEU A 129 -0.30 -7.03 5.72
C LEU A 129 0.66 -7.06 6.93
N ILE A 130 0.85 -5.92 7.61
CA ILE A 130 1.67 -5.88 8.83
C ILE A 130 0.98 -6.64 9.97
N ASP A 131 -0.33 -6.52 10.12
CA ASP A 131 -1.12 -7.27 11.11
C ASP A 131 -1.07 -8.78 10.81
N HIS A 132 -1.13 -9.18 9.54
CA HIS A 132 -0.90 -10.56 9.14
C HIS A 132 0.47 -11.06 9.62
N TYR A 133 1.55 -10.32 9.37
CA TYR A 133 2.87 -10.68 9.88
C TYR A 133 2.91 -10.74 11.41
N ALA A 134 2.27 -9.80 12.12
CA ALA A 134 2.19 -9.83 13.58
C ALA A 134 1.46 -11.07 14.14
N GLN A 135 0.51 -11.62 13.37
CA GLN A 135 -0.25 -12.81 13.76
C GLN A 135 0.45 -14.12 13.38
N THR A 136 1.23 -14.13 12.29
CA THR A 136 1.88 -15.34 11.77
C THR A 136 3.34 -15.48 12.18
N GLU A 137 4.04 -14.37 12.39
CA GLU A 137 5.43 -14.33 12.78
C GLU A 137 5.52 -14.05 14.29
N ASP A 138 6.17 -14.93 15.05
CA ASP A 138 6.40 -14.79 16.50
C ASP A 138 7.53 -13.77 16.79
N ASP A 139 7.42 -12.56 16.23
CA ASP A 139 8.36 -11.45 16.40
C ASP A 139 7.64 -10.16 16.82
N PRO A 140 7.94 -9.60 18.01
CA PRO A 140 7.32 -8.37 18.49
C PRO A 140 7.65 -7.13 17.63
N VAL A 141 8.57 -7.23 16.67
CA VAL A 141 8.83 -6.16 15.70
C VAL A 141 7.57 -5.73 14.98
N TRP A 142 6.68 -6.67 14.65
CA TRP A 142 5.50 -6.41 13.83
C TRP A 142 4.43 -5.60 14.55
N GLU A 143 4.20 -5.84 15.85
CA GLU A 143 3.30 -4.99 16.65
C GLU A 143 3.78 -3.53 16.70
N ARG A 144 5.10 -3.33 16.81
CA ARG A 144 5.70 -2.00 16.78
C ARG A 144 5.57 -1.37 15.39
N THR A 145 5.89 -2.12 14.32
CA THR A 145 5.77 -1.66 12.93
C THR A 145 4.34 -1.26 12.61
N LEU A 146 3.34 -2.00 13.10
CA LEU A 146 1.93 -1.67 12.92
C LEU A 146 1.61 -0.29 13.50
N LYS A 147 2.02 -0.04 14.75
CA LYS A 147 1.79 1.27 15.38
C LYS A 147 2.51 2.40 14.62
N GLU A 148 3.75 2.17 14.23
CA GLU A 148 4.54 3.14 13.46
C GLU A 148 3.87 3.46 12.12
N GLU A 149 3.22 2.45 11.49
CA GLU A 149 2.48 2.63 10.25
C GLU A 149 1.27 3.54 10.43
N PHE A 150 0.43 3.29 11.44
CA PHE A 150 -0.70 4.17 11.76
C PHE A 150 -0.25 5.63 11.96
N ASP A 151 0.79 5.82 12.76
CA ASP A 151 1.33 7.15 13.05
C ASP A 151 1.90 7.83 11.78
N ALA A 152 2.58 7.06 10.91
CA ALA A 152 3.13 7.55 9.65
C ALA A 152 2.02 7.98 8.67
N GLN A 153 0.99 7.16 8.48
CA GLN A 153 -0.13 7.45 7.60
C GLN A 153 -0.93 8.68 8.08
N HIS A 154 -1.18 8.79 9.39
CA HIS A 154 -1.77 9.99 9.98
C HIS A 154 -0.91 11.24 9.75
N SER A 155 0.41 11.13 9.97
CA SER A 155 1.34 12.24 9.83
C SER A 155 1.38 12.77 8.41
N ILE A 156 1.60 11.89 7.41
CA ILE A 156 1.76 12.30 6.02
C ILE A 156 0.49 12.95 5.47
N ILE A 157 -0.68 12.41 5.79
CA ILE A 157 -1.98 12.97 5.37
C ILE A 157 -2.20 14.35 5.99
N ASN A 158 -1.92 14.52 7.28
CA ASN A 158 -2.05 15.80 7.95
C ASN A 158 -1.10 16.86 7.38
N ASP A 159 0.12 16.47 7.03
CA ASP A 159 1.10 17.38 6.43
C ASP A 159 0.69 17.78 5.01
N LEU A 160 0.18 16.84 4.20
CA LEU A 160 -0.42 17.14 2.90
C LEU A 160 -1.58 18.13 3.03
N LEU A 161 -2.55 17.88 3.92
CA LEU A 161 -3.69 18.78 4.16
C LEU A 161 -3.27 20.19 4.59
N LYS A 162 -2.13 20.31 5.28
CA LYS A 162 -1.56 21.60 5.72
C LYS A 162 -0.59 22.21 4.70
N ASN A 163 -0.44 21.61 3.52
CA ASN A 163 0.52 21.99 2.49
C ASN A 163 1.97 22.09 3.00
N ARG A 164 2.33 21.22 3.95
CA ARG A 164 3.70 21.15 4.47
C ARG A 164 4.57 20.34 3.50
N PRO A 165 5.88 20.66 3.42
CA PRO A 165 6.81 19.88 2.60
C PRO A 165 6.87 18.42 3.06
N VAL A 166 6.79 17.51 2.11
CA VAL A 166 6.83 16.06 2.34
C VAL A 166 7.77 15.39 1.33
N THR A 167 8.32 14.22 1.69
CA THR A 167 9.20 13.42 0.82
C THR A 167 8.74 11.98 0.79
N ILE A 168 9.02 11.26 -0.30
CA ILE A 168 8.65 9.84 -0.44
C ILE A 168 9.52 8.94 0.43
N THR A 169 10.76 9.33 0.70
CA THR A 169 11.73 8.57 1.49
C THR A 169 11.43 8.55 2.99
N SER A 170 10.36 9.20 3.44
CA SER A 170 10.01 9.32 4.86
C SER A 170 9.50 8.01 5.50
N HIS A 171 9.51 6.89 4.77
CA HIS A 171 8.75 5.71 5.13
C HIS A 171 9.63 4.45 5.22
N HIS A 172 9.58 3.79 6.39
CA HIS A 172 10.20 2.50 6.73
C HIS A 172 11.75 2.43 6.67
N HIS A 173 12.46 3.26 7.44
CA HIS A 173 13.83 2.90 7.86
C HIS A 173 13.86 1.77 8.91
N PHE A 174 12.70 1.33 9.41
CA PHE A 174 12.57 0.51 10.62
C PHE A 174 12.68 -1.00 10.40
N LEU A 175 12.59 -1.48 9.16
CA LEU A 175 12.71 -2.90 8.81
C LEU A 175 14.12 -3.30 8.33
N ILE A 176 15.07 -2.35 8.30
CA ILE A 176 16.46 -2.55 7.84
C ILE A 176 17.48 -2.28 8.96
N SER A 177 17.14 -2.56 10.22
CA SER A 177 18.10 -2.48 11.34
C SER A 177 18.18 -3.76 12.13
#